data_AF-A0A7W6A0M8-F1
#
_entry.id   AF-A0A7W6A0M8-F1
#
_cell.length_a   1.000
_cell.length_b   1.000
_cell.length_c   1.000
_cell.angle_alpha   90.00
_cell.angle_beta   90.00
_cell.angle_gamma   90.00
#
_symmetry.space_group_name_H-M   'P 1'
#
loop_
_entity.id
_entity.type
_entity.pdbx_description
1 polymer ?
#
loop_
_entity_poly.entity_id
_entity_poly.type
_entity_poly.pdbx_seq_one_letter_code
_entity_poly.pdbx_strand_id
1 'polypeptide(L)'
;TSDAAFRGGACPTPEYTIAYTGNYTTSADANCGAQGSGKTWLTRGLTEALAKKGLRSASLSLDDLYLSRSARAEVAERVHPLFAVRGVPGTHDVPLGLALLDALKRPGPVALPVFDKSSDDLLPPDQWRKVDAPFDVILFEGWCVGARPEQEAALATPVNVLEAEEDADCRWRTHANDCLGRGYQDLFARIDLLVMLRAPCFEVVARWREQQEETLRQSLGDAARHATALMDTAAIQRFVMFYERLSRHILAEMPNRADVVIDLDERRTPLAVATT
;
A
#
# COMPACT_ATOMS: atom_id res chain seq x y z
N THR A 1 -10.30 -29.65 8.07
CA THR A 1 -11.75 -29.73 8.34
C THR A 1 -12.22 -28.40 8.89
N SER A 2 -12.70 -27.52 8.01
CA SER A 2 -13.48 -26.32 8.39
C SER A 2 -14.23 -25.80 7.16
N ASP A 3 -15.06 -26.69 6.59
CA ASP A 3 -15.91 -26.42 5.42
C ASP A 3 -17.25 -25.75 5.83
N ALA A 4 -17.29 -25.11 7.00
CA ALA A 4 -18.52 -24.69 7.68
C ALA A 4 -18.79 -23.17 7.64
N ALA A 5 -17.88 -22.34 7.13
CA ALA A 5 -18.06 -20.88 7.17
C ALA A 5 -18.85 -20.28 5.99
N PHE A 6 -19.23 -21.06 4.97
CA PHE A 6 -19.70 -20.52 3.69
C PHE A 6 -21.10 -20.96 3.22
N ARG A 7 -21.95 -21.51 4.08
CA ARG A 7 -23.31 -21.95 3.66
C ARG A 7 -24.46 -21.18 4.31
N GLY A 8 -24.98 -20.22 3.56
CA GLY A 8 -26.40 -20.15 3.22
C GLY A 8 -27.30 -19.21 4.03
N GLY A 9 -27.81 -18.16 3.37
CA GLY A 9 -29.06 -17.50 3.74
C GLY A 9 -29.08 -15.99 3.50
N ALA A 10 -29.90 -15.55 2.54
CA ALA A 10 -30.46 -14.19 2.35
C ALA A 10 -29.54 -12.97 2.57
N CYS A 11 -29.18 -12.29 1.46
CA CYS A 11 -28.48 -11.00 1.33
C CYS A 11 -28.20 -10.26 2.66
N PRO A 12 -27.02 -10.45 3.27
CA PRO A 12 -26.48 -9.51 4.22
C PRO A 12 -25.64 -8.47 3.47
N THR A 13 -25.59 -7.26 3.99
CA THR A 13 -24.58 -6.25 3.68
C THR A 13 -23.15 -6.85 3.68
N PRO A 14 -22.18 -6.27 2.95
CA PRO A 14 -20.78 -6.71 2.93
C PRO A 14 -20.28 -7.09 4.31
N GLU A 15 -19.95 -8.37 4.49
CA GLU A 15 -19.58 -8.88 5.79
C GLU A 15 -18.07 -8.69 6.09
N TYR A 16 -17.21 -8.45 5.09
CA TYR A 16 -15.75 -8.42 5.33
C TYR A 16 -14.94 -7.46 4.44
N THR A 17 -14.07 -6.69 5.06
CA THR A 17 -12.92 -6.00 4.45
C THR A 17 -11.67 -6.81 4.72
N ILE A 18 -11.16 -7.47 3.68
CA ILE A 18 -9.88 -8.18 3.74
C ILE A 18 -8.80 -7.19 3.32
N ALA A 19 -7.90 -6.88 4.24
CA ALA A 19 -6.72 -6.12 3.90
C ALA A 19 -5.52 -7.02 3.70
N TYR A 20 -4.70 -6.68 2.72
CA TYR A 20 -3.37 -7.26 2.61
C TYR A 20 -2.32 -6.19 2.54
N THR A 21 -1.33 -6.38 3.38
CA THR A 21 -0.12 -5.59 3.40
C THR A 21 1.03 -6.47 2.98
N GLY A 22 1.95 -5.85 2.25
CA GLY A 22 3.22 -6.47 1.95
C GLY A 22 4.24 -5.37 2.02
N ASN A 23 5.34 -5.63 2.73
CA ASN A 23 6.44 -4.68 3.01
C ASN A 23 7.21 -4.20 1.78
N TYR A 24 6.65 -4.37 0.60
CA TYR A 24 7.16 -3.88 -0.66
C TYR A 24 6.73 -2.44 -0.83
N THR A 25 7.69 -1.56 -1.07
CA THR A 25 7.45 -0.30 -1.75
C THR A 25 6.55 -0.59 -2.95
N THR A 26 5.42 0.09 -2.97
CA THR A 26 4.43 0.11 -4.04
C THR A 26 5.10 0.06 -5.41
N SER A 27 4.59 -0.77 -6.32
CA SER A 27 5.14 -0.88 -7.68
C SER A 27 5.29 0.51 -8.28
N ALA A 28 6.40 0.79 -8.97
CA ALA A 28 6.44 1.93 -9.88
C ALA A 28 5.33 1.79 -10.96
N ASP A 29 4.88 0.55 -11.22
CA ASP A 29 4.28 0.19 -12.49
C ASP A 29 2.89 -0.43 -12.37
N ALA A 30 1.94 0.25 -11.72
CA ALA A 30 0.53 -0.07 -12.02
C ALA A 30 0.14 0.41 -13.44
N ASN A 31 0.87 1.36 -14.04
CA ASN A 31 0.60 1.91 -15.38
C ASN A 31 1.57 1.48 -16.50
N CYS A 32 2.62 0.69 -16.20
CA CYS A 32 3.57 0.20 -17.21
C CYS A 32 3.86 -1.30 -17.07
N GLY A 33 2.83 -2.15 -17.15
CA GLY A 33 2.97 -3.56 -17.57
C GLY A 33 3.85 -4.52 -16.76
N ALA A 34 4.55 -4.09 -15.72
CA ALA A 34 5.44 -4.93 -14.92
C ALA A 34 4.67 -5.57 -13.76
N GLN A 35 4.19 -6.80 -13.99
CA GLN A 35 3.76 -7.70 -12.92
C GLN A 35 4.95 -7.97 -11.98
N GLY A 36 4.81 -7.88 -10.65
CA GLY A 36 5.95 -8.28 -9.81
C GLY A 36 5.94 -8.07 -8.29
N SER A 37 4.86 -7.57 -7.66
CA SER A 37 4.86 -7.29 -6.21
C SER A 37 4.15 -8.32 -5.33
N GLY A 38 3.59 -9.39 -5.91
CA GLY A 38 2.79 -10.40 -5.19
C GLY A 38 1.39 -9.91 -4.79
N LYS A 39 1.22 -8.63 -4.46
CA LYS A 39 -0.08 -8.02 -4.07
C LYS A 39 -1.09 -8.02 -5.21
N THR A 40 -0.74 -7.52 -6.40
CA THR A 40 -1.63 -7.55 -7.58
C THR A 40 -2.04 -8.97 -7.98
N TRP A 41 -1.12 -9.93 -7.84
CA TRP A 41 -1.41 -11.35 -8.09
C TRP A 41 -2.38 -11.90 -7.04
N LEU A 42 -2.17 -11.58 -5.76
CA LEU A 42 -3.07 -11.97 -4.66
C LEU A 42 -4.46 -11.34 -4.84
N THR A 43 -4.55 -10.03 -5.14
CA THR A 43 -5.82 -9.35 -5.43
C THR A 43 -6.60 -10.07 -6.51
N ARG A 44 -5.93 -10.40 -7.62
CA ARG A 44 -6.55 -11.09 -8.77
C ARG A 44 -6.98 -12.50 -8.39
N GLY A 45 -6.10 -13.27 -7.77
CA GLY A 45 -6.40 -14.64 -7.35
C GLY A 45 -7.55 -14.71 -6.35
N LEU A 46 -7.59 -13.79 -5.37
CA LEU A 46 -8.68 -13.66 -4.42
C LEU A 46 -9.98 -13.25 -5.10
N THR A 47 -9.95 -12.26 -6.00
CA THR A 47 -11.12 -11.84 -6.78
C THR A 47 -11.71 -13.01 -7.57
N GLU A 48 -10.86 -13.77 -8.28
CA GLU A 48 -11.27 -14.96 -9.03
C GLU A 48 -11.83 -16.07 -8.12
N ALA A 49 -11.22 -16.29 -6.96
CA ALA A 49 -11.67 -17.28 -5.98
C ALA A 49 -13.01 -16.90 -5.33
N LEU A 50 -13.21 -15.63 -5.01
CA LEU A 50 -14.46 -15.09 -4.46
C LEU A 50 -15.58 -15.17 -5.49
N ALA A 51 -15.31 -14.80 -6.75
CA ALA A 51 -16.27 -14.92 -7.84
C ALA A 51 -16.75 -16.37 -8.05
N LYS A 52 -15.85 -17.36 -7.94
CA LYS A 52 -16.21 -18.80 -8.00
C LYS A 52 -17.13 -19.24 -6.85
N LYS A 53 -17.12 -18.51 -5.73
CA LYS A 53 -18.05 -18.71 -4.61
C LYS A 53 -19.34 -17.89 -4.72
N GLY A 54 -19.52 -17.16 -5.82
CA GLY A 54 -20.67 -16.28 -6.04
C GLY A 54 -20.61 -14.96 -5.28
N LEU A 55 -19.43 -14.57 -4.76
CA LEU A 55 -19.23 -13.33 -4.02
C LEU A 55 -18.68 -12.23 -4.94
N ARG A 56 -19.23 -11.02 -4.80
CA ARG A 56 -18.76 -9.81 -5.46
C ARG A 56 -17.64 -9.20 -4.63
N SER A 57 -16.53 -8.86 -5.29
CA SER A 57 -15.43 -8.16 -4.64
C SER A 57 -15.02 -6.87 -5.36
N ALA A 58 -14.66 -5.85 -4.59
CA ALA A 58 -13.99 -4.65 -5.10
C ALA A 58 -12.56 -4.60 -4.56
N SER A 59 -11.65 -3.99 -5.31
CA SER A 59 -10.30 -3.67 -4.83
C SER A 59 -10.14 -2.17 -4.60
N LEU A 60 -9.47 -1.79 -3.52
CA LEU A 60 -9.05 -0.42 -3.26
C LEU A 60 -7.57 -0.44 -2.92
N SER A 61 -6.75 0.29 -3.66
CA SER A 61 -5.34 0.50 -3.30
C SER A 61 -5.22 1.74 -2.41
N LEU A 62 -4.37 1.67 -1.40
CA LEU A 62 -3.93 2.83 -0.65
C LEU A 62 -3.23 3.82 -1.58
N ASP A 63 -2.52 3.37 -2.63
CA ASP A 63 -1.87 4.26 -3.58
C ASP A 63 -2.86 5.12 -4.37
N ASP A 64 -4.05 4.58 -4.66
CA ASP A 64 -5.11 5.35 -5.32
C ASP A 64 -5.64 6.48 -4.43
N LEU A 65 -5.31 6.46 -3.14
CA LEU A 65 -5.64 7.48 -2.16
C LEU A 65 -4.50 8.48 -1.94
N TYR A 66 -3.41 8.48 -2.73
CA TYR A 66 -2.41 9.54 -2.61
C TYR A 66 -3.04 10.92 -2.79
N LEU A 67 -2.55 11.88 -2.00
CA LEU A 67 -2.84 13.30 -2.20
C LEU A 67 -2.33 13.74 -3.57
N SER A 68 -3.04 14.70 -4.17
CA SER A 68 -2.58 15.34 -5.41
C SER A 68 -1.20 15.94 -5.24
N ARG A 69 -0.51 16.16 -6.37
CA ARG A 69 0.81 16.80 -6.34
C ARG A 69 0.76 18.17 -5.67
N SER A 70 -0.30 18.96 -5.92
CA SER A 70 -0.50 20.26 -5.29
C SER A 70 -0.70 20.15 -3.78
N ALA A 71 -1.55 19.23 -3.31
CA ALA A 71 -1.79 19.03 -1.89
C ALA A 71 -0.53 18.55 -1.16
N ARG A 72 0.29 17.69 -1.78
CA ARG A 72 1.59 17.30 -1.23
C ARG A 72 2.56 18.48 -1.14
N ALA A 73 2.56 19.38 -2.12
CA ALA A 73 3.40 20.59 -2.06
C ALA A 73 3.01 21.48 -0.86
N GLU A 74 1.71 21.65 -0.59
CA GLU A 74 1.25 22.38 0.59
C GLU A 74 1.68 21.72 1.91
N VAL A 75 1.64 20.38 1.99
CA VAL A 75 2.16 19.65 3.17
C VAL A 75 3.67 19.82 3.27
N ALA A 76 4.39 19.80 2.15
CA ALA A 76 5.85 19.97 2.12
C ALA A 76 6.28 21.35 2.63
N GLU A 77 5.58 22.40 2.21
CA GLU A 77 5.82 23.77 2.68
C GLU A 77 5.45 23.95 4.15
N ARG A 78 4.31 23.40 4.58
CA ARG A 78 3.78 23.56 5.94
C ARG A 78 4.53 22.73 6.97
N VAL A 79 4.96 21.52 6.62
CA VAL A 79 5.47 20.51 7.55
C VAL A 79 6.94 20.22 7.31
N HIS A 80 7.29 19.65 6.16
CA HIS A 80 8.66 19.25 5.84
C HIS A 80 8.84 18.93 4.35
N PRO A 81 9.92 19.39 3.66
CA PRO A 81 10.12 19.19 2.22
C PRO A 81 10.00 17.74 1.73
N LEU A 82 10.37 16.77 2.56
CA LEU A 82 10.27 15.33 2.24
C LEU A 82 8.83 14.85 1.96
N PHE A 83 7.79 15.57 2.39
CA PHE A 83 6.39 15.26 2.04
C PHE A 83 6.02 15.60 0.59
N ALA A 84 6.90 16.25 -0.17
CA ALA A 84 6.71 16.39 -1.61
C ALA A 84 6.73 15.02 -2.31
N VAL A 85 7.42 14.03 -1.74
CA VAL A 85 7.47 12.66 -2.25
C VAL A 85 6.28 11.87 -1.69
N ARG A 86 5.49 11.26 -2.58
CA ARG A 86 4.40 10.35 -2.19
C ARG A 86 4.97 9.10 -1.50
N GLY A 87 4.28 8.55 -0.53
CA GLY A 87 4.58 7.20 -0.03
C GLY A 87 4.27 7.00 1.43
N VAL A 88 4.81 7.88 2.28
CA VAL A 88 4.74 7.75 3.73
C VAL A 88 3.36 8.17 4.28
N PRO A 89 2.98 7.69 5.47
CA PRO A 89 1.79 8.19 6.14
C PRO A 89 1.78 9.73 6.22
N GLY A 90 0.65 10.34 5.91
CA GLY A 90 0.53 11.79 5.74
C GLY A 90 0.47 12.23 4.27
N THR A 91 0.80 11.35 3.31
CA THR A 91 0.67 11.65 1.86
C THR A 91 -0.60 11.11 1.23
N HIS A 92 -1.58 10.64 2.01
CA HIS A 92 -2.80 10.02 1.49
C HIS A 92 -4.06 10.74 2.01
N ASP A 93 -5.12 10.78 1.20
CA ASP A 93 -6.46 11.22 1.58
C ASP A 93 -7.18 10.12 2.36
N VAL A 94 -6.85 10.02 3.65
CA VAL A 94 -7.45 9.07 4.58
C VAL A 94 -8.97 9.27 4.75
N PRO A 95 -9.51 10.51 4.89
CA PRO A 95 -10.95 10.74 4.90
C PRO A 95 -11.67 10.19 3.67
N LEU A 96 -11.10 10.36 2.47
CA LEU A 96 -11.64 9.76 1.25
C LEU A 96 -11.63 8.23 1.34
N GLY A 97 -10.53 7.63 1.81
CA GLY A 97 -10.44 6.18 2.01
C GLY A 97 -11.56 5.63 2.91
N LEU A 98 -11.80 6.28 4.05
CA LEU A 98 -12.90 5.93 4.96
C LEU A 98 -14.27 6.02 4.26
N ALA A 99 -14.53 7.13 3.57
CA ALA A 99 -15.79 7.34 2.86
C ALA A 99 -16.01 6.29 1.76
N LEU A 100 -14.95 5.89 1.04
CA LEU A 100 -15.02 4.87 -0.01
C LEU A 100 -15.27 3.48 0.55
N LEU A 101 -14.60 3.09 1.65
CA LEU A 101 -14.88 1.82 2.32
C LEU A 101 -16.36 1.74 2.75
N ASP A 102 -16.91 2.82 3.31
CA ASP A 102 -18.32 2.86 3.70
C ASP A 102 -19.28 2.91 2.48
N ALA A 103 -18.87 3.55 1.38
CA ALA A 103 -19.68 3.63 0.15
C ALA A 103 -19.73 2.28 -0.59
N LEU A 104 -18.61 1.58 -0.70
CA LEU A 104 -18.53 0.24 -1.29
C LEU A 104 -19.40 -0.78 -0.55
N LYS A 105 -19.76 -0.47 0.70
CA LYS A 105 -20.64 -1.30 1.52
C LYS A 105 -22.14 -1.10 1.28
N ARG A 106 -22.53 -0.08 0.51
CA ARG A 106 -23.92 0.34 0.33
C ARG A 106 -24.33 0.28 -1.15
N PRO A 107 -25.62 0.03 -1.47
CA PRO A 107 -26.06 0.06 -2.87
C PRO A 107 -25.85 1.42 -3.54
N GLY A 108 -25.32 1.40 -4.76
CA GLY A 108 -25.19 2.57 -5.61
C GLY A 108 -23.84 2.69 -6.33
N PRO A 109 -23.73 3.66 -7.25
CA PRO A 109 -22.49 3.90 -7.98
C PRO A 109 -21.44 4.52 -7.04
N VAL A 110 -20.22 4.01 -7.13
CA VAL A 110 -19.04 4.54 -6.42
C VAL A 110 -17.95 4.84 -7.44
N ALA A 111 -17.36 6.03 -7.37
CA ALA A 111 -16.20 6.40 -8.16
C ALA A 111 -14.94 6.20 -7.32
N LEU A 112 -14.07 5.29 -7.73
CA LEU A 112 -12.81 5.00 -7.07
C LEU A 112 -11.70 5.82 -7.73
N PRO A 113 -10.92 6.60 -6.96
CA PRO A 113 -9.82 7.38 -7.49
C PRO A 113 -8.80 6.47 -8.17
N VAL A 114 -8.05 7.07 -9.08
CA VAL A 114 -6.96 6.40 -9.79
C VAL A 114 -5.76 7.32 -9.72
N PHE A 115 -4.68 6.86 -9.10
CA PHE A 115 -3.44 7.61 -9.04
C PHE A 115 -2.52 7.20 -10.19
N ASP A 116 -2.16 8.16 -11.04
CA ASP A 116 -1.24 7.92 -12.15
C ASP A 116 0.20 8.22 -11.71
N LYS A 117 0.95 7.14 -11.49
CA LYS A 117 2.36 7.19 -11.07
C LYS A 117 3.27 7.83 -12.12
N SER A 118 2.86 7.89 -13.39
CA SER A 118 3.65 8.50 -14.47
C SER A 118 3.59 10.02 -14.44
N SER A 119 2.41 10.59 -14.17
CA SER A 119 2.23 12.03 -13.92
C SER A 119 2.48 12.44 -12.47
N ASP A 120 2.60 11.46 -11.56
CA ASP A 120 2.70 11.65 -10.11
C ASP A 120 1.50 12.43 -9.54
N ASP A 121 0.30 12.17 -10.06
CA ASP A 121 -0.91 12.86 -9.64
C ASP A 121 -2.18 11.99 -9.77
N LEU A 122 -3.27 12.47 -9.17
CA LEU A 122 -4.60 11.88 -9.34
C LEU A 122 -5.12 12.13 -10.75
N LEU A 123 -5.72 11.11 -11.36
CA LEU A 123 -6.51 11.34 -12.56
C LEU A 123 -7.72 12.23 -12.26
N PRO A 124 -8.19 13.01 -13.24
CA PRO A 124 -9.43 13.77 -13.13
C PRO A 124 -10.63 12.90 -12.71
N PRO A 125 -11.59 13.42 -11.90
CA PRO A 125 -12.73 12.64 -11.38
C PRO A 125 -13.59 11.93 -12.42
N ASP A 126 -13.66 12.43 -13.64
CA ASP A 126 -14.39 11.81 -14.75
C ASP A 126 -13.71 10.54 -15.28
N GLN A 127 -12.41 10.38 -15.02
CA GLN A 127 -11.60 9.20 -15.35
C GLN A 127 -11.46 8.22 -14.17
N TRP A 128 -12.09 8.52 -13.03
CA TRP A 128 -12.12 7.59 -11.90
C TRP A 128 -12.86 6.31 -12.28
N ARG A 129 -12.40 5.19 -11.71
CA ARG A 129 -12.98 3.88 -11.97
C ARG A 129 -14.37 3.80 -11.33
N LYS A 130 -15.39 3.68 -12.16
CA LYS A 130 -16.79 3.56 -11.70
C LYS A 130 -17.11 2.10 -11.41
N VAL A 131 -17.63 1.85 -10.22
CA VAL A 131 -18.11 0.53 -9.79
C VAL A 131 -19.53 0.65 -9.24
N ASP A 132 -20.28 -0.44 -9.31
CA ASP A 132 -21.63 -0.50 -8.73
C ASP A 132 -21.58 -1.37 -7.48
N ALA A 133 -21.92 -0.77 -6.33
CA ALA A 133 -21.95 -1.40 -5.01
C ALA A 133 -23.40 -1.88 -4.70
N PRO A 134 -23.62 -2.77 -3.71
CA PRO A 134 -22.69 -3.22 -2.69
C PRO A 134 -21.78 -4.36 -3.19
N PHE A 135 -20.62 -4.47 -2.56
CA PHE A 135 -19.74 -5.64 -2.68
C PHE A 135 -19.90 -6.54 -1.47
N ASP A 136 -19.60 -7.84 -1.58
CA ASP A 136 -19.59 -8.74 -0.41
C ASP A 136 -18.25 -8.65 0.32
N VAL A 137 -17.18 -8.46 -0.45
CA VAL A 137 -15.80 -8.37 0.05
C VAL A 137 -15.08 -7.16 -0.53
N ILE A 138 -14.42 -6.39 0.33
CA ILE A 138 -13.52 -5.31 -0.11
C ILE A 138 -12.08 -5.77 0.11
N LEU A 139 -11.30 -5.80 -0.96
CA LEU A 139 -9.87 -6.10 -0.97
C LEU A 139 -9.10 -4.78 -0.86
N PHE A 140 -8.67 -4.41 0.35
CA PHE A 140 -7.93 -3.19 0.61
C PHE A 140 -6.43 -3.46 0.71
N GLU A 141 -5.61 -2.77 -0.09
CA GLU A 141 -4.20 -3.11 -0.19
C GLU A 141 -3.28 -1.92 -0.13
N GLY A 142 -2.09 -2.14 0.41
CA GLY A 142 -1.05 -1.12 0.44
C GLY A 142 0.14 -1.56 1.27
N TRP A 143 1.27 -0.89 1.10
CA TRP A 143 2.53 -1.32 1.72
C TRP A 143 2.57 -1.13 3.25
N CYS A 144 1.84 -0.14 3.77
CA CYS A 144 1.74 0.16 5.19
C CYS A 144 0.33 -0.07 5.76
N VAL A 145 -0.54 -0.78 5.02
CA VAL A 145 -1.90 -1.08 5.49
C VAL A 145 -1.84 -1.91 6.77
N GLY A 146 -2.59 -1.48 7.77
CA GLY A 146 -2.59 -2.12 9.08
C GLY A 146 -1.36 -1.82 9.94
N ALA A 147 -0.43 -0.95 9.51
CA ALA A 147 0.72 -0.56 10.33
C ALA A 147 0.31 0.25 11.57
N ARG A 148 1.13 0.19 12.61
CA ARG A 148 0.97 0.95 13.86
C ARG A 148 2.09 1.98 14.00
N PRO A 149 1.84 3.08 14.73
CA PRO A 149 2.91 4.04 15.03
C PRO A 149 3.99 3.41 15.91
N GLU A 150 5.23 3.81 15.66
CA GLU A 150 6.37 3.54 16.51
C GLU A 150 6.30 4.35 17.82
N GLN A 151 7.01 3.87 18.84
CA GLN A 151 7.22 4.64 20.06
C GLN A 151 8.09 5.86 19.77
N GLU A 152 7.76 7.00 20.38
CA GLU A 152 8.45 8.27 20.15
C GLU A 152 9.97 8.18 20.38
N ALA A 153 10.40 7.40 21.38
CA ALA A 153 11.83 7.18 21.65
C ALA A 153 12.58 6.49 20.48
N ALA A 154 11.90 5.64 19.70
CA ALA A 154 12.50 4.98 18.53
C ALA A 154 12.72 5.96 17.36
N LEU A 155 11.99 7.07 17.33
CA LEU A 155 12.11 8.12 16.31
C LEU A 155 13.35 8.99 16.54
N ALA A 156 13.94 9.02 17.73
CA ALA A 156 15.09 9.89 18.01
C ALA A 156 16.33 9.50 17.17
N THR A 157 16.56 8.21 16.95
CA THR A 157 17.72 7.70 16.21
C THR A 157 17.38 7.53 14.74
N PRO A 158 18.11 8.17 13.80
CA PRO A 158 17.88 7.97 12.36
C PRO A 158 18.23 6.53 11.95
N VAL A 159 17.46 5.94 11.03
CA VAL A 159 17.75 4.58 10.52
C VAL A 159 18.59 4.58 9.24
N ASN A 160 18.71 5.73 8.56
CA ASN A 160 19.47 5.89 7.33
C ASN A 160 19.94 7.34 7.13
N VAL A 161 20.68 7.55 6.03
CA VAL A 161 21.29 8.84 5.68
C VAL A 161 20.24 9.92 5.43
N LEU A 162 19.11 9.60 4.79
CA LEU A 162 18.03 10.56 4.55
C LEU A 162 17.49 11.11 5.88
N GLU A 163 17.25 10.25 6.86
CA GLU A 163 16.79 10.70 8.18
C GLU A 163 17.87 11.44 8.97
N ALA A 164 19.14 11.10 8.78
CA ALA A 164 20.26 11.72 9.49
C ALA A 164 20.60 13.12 8.94
N GLU A 165 20.51 13.31 7.63
CA GLU A 165 20.97 14.52 6.95
C GLU A 165 19.84 15.48 6.56
N GLU A 166 18.68 14.96 6.18
CA GLU A 166 17.56 15.77 5.66
C GLU A 166 16.37 15.88 6.62
N ASP A 167 16.31 15.03 7.64
CA ASP A 167 15.34 15.08 8.75
C ASP A 167 16.05 15.08 10.11
N ALA A 168 17.17 15.81 10.20
CA ALA A 168 18.01 15.84 11.40
C ALA A 168 17.26 16.34 12.64
N ASP A 169 16.20 17.15 12.47
CA ASP A 169 15.33 17.65 13.53
C ASP A 169 14.10 16.74 13.82
N CYS A 170 14.04 15.57 13.18
CA CYS A 170 13.01 14.54 13.33
C CYS A 170 11.59 14.96 12.92
N ARG A 171 11.39 16.14 12.32
CA ARG A 171 10.05 16.66 12.03
C ARG A 171 9.28 15.79 11.06
N TRP A 172 9.93 15.31 10.00
CA TRP A 172 9.28 14.50 8.98
C TRP A 172 8.87 13.13 9.53
N ARG A 173 9.79 12.39 10.16
CA ARG A 173 9.46 11.05 10.68
C ARG A 173 8.50 11.10 11.86
N THR A 174 8.57 12.13 12.70
CA THR A 174 7.59 12.35 13.78
C THR A 174 6.21 12.63 13.21
N HIS A 175 6.11 13.53 12.21
CA HIS A 175 4.83 13.83 11.60
C HIS A 175 4.22 12.64 10.87
N ALA A 176 5.02 11.87 10.14
CA ALA A 176 4.56 10.65 9.48
C ALA A 176 4.04 9.64 10.52
N ASN A 177 4.76 9.44 11.62
CA ASN A 177 4.33 8.57 12.71
C ASN A 177 3.03 9.05 13.39
N ASP A 178 2.89 10.36 13.60
CA ASP A 178 1.68 10.97 14.14
C ASP A 178 0.47 10.81 13.21
N CYS A 179 0.67 10.99 11.90
CA CYS A 179 -0.36 10.70 10.90
C CYS A 179 -0.79 9.24 11.00
N LEU A 180 0.19 8.32 11.05
CA LEU A 180 -0.06 6.88 11.18
C LEU A 180 -0.84 6.53 12.46
N GLY A 181 -0.54 7.21 13.58
CA GLY A 181 -1.21 7.02 14.86
C GLY A 181 -2.60 7.66 14.98
N ARG A 182 -3.07 8.40 13.97
CA ARG A 182 -4.38 9.08 13.96
C ARG A 182 -5.29 8.48 12.91
N GLY A 183 -5.62 9.23 11.85
CA GLY A 183 -6.64 8.82 10.87
C GLY A 183 -6.35 7.48 10.20
N TYR A 184 -5.08 7.08 10.04
CA TYR A 184 -4.76 5.75 9.52
C TYR A 184 -5.22 4.64 10.45
N GLN A 185 -5.21 4.83 11.78
CA GLN A 185 -5.77 3.84 12.70
C GLN A 185 -7.28 3.73 12.54
N ASP A 186 -7.99 4.84 12.30
CA ASP A 186 -9.43 4.80 11.99
C ASP A 186 -9.71 4.04 10.69
N LEU A 187 -8.88 4.28 9.66
CA LEU A 187 -8.96 3.57 8.38
C LEU A 187 -8.68 2.07 8.56
N PHE A 188 -7.65 1.71 9.32
CA PHE A 188 -7.26 0.32 9.55
C PHE A 188 -8.19 -0.40 10.52
N ALA A 189 -8.94 0.32 11.37
CA ALA A 189 -10.00 -0.26 12.19
C ALA A 189 -11.20 -0.77 11.34
N ARG A 190 -11.25 -0.44 10.05
CA ARG A 190 -12.23 -1.02 9.10
C ARG A 190 -11.83 -2.38 8.55
N ILE A 191 -10.65 -2.90 8.89
CA ILE A 191 -10.12 -4.16 8.41
C ILE A 191 -10.65 -5.29 9.30
N ASP A 192 -11.30 -6.27 8.69
CA ASP A 192 -11.84 -7.46 9.38
C ASP A 192 -10.84 -8.62 9.35
N LEU A 193 -9.98 -8.69 8.33
CA LEU A 193 -8.92 -9.69 8.20
C LEU A 193 -7.66 -9.07 7.61
N LEU A 194 -6.55 -9.13 8.33
CA LEU A 194 -5.24 -8.64 7.94
C LEU A 194 -4.32 -9.79 7.48
N VAL A 195 -3.97 -9.77 6.20
CA VAL A 195 -2.98 -10.68 5.60
C VAL A 195 -1.65 -9.95 5.42
N MET A 196 -0.58 -10.51 5.93
CA MET A 196 0.78 -10.01 5.76
C MET A 196 1.58 -10.89 4.79
N LEU A 197 2.09 -10.30 3.73
CA LEU A 197 3.14 -10.87 2.90
C LEU A 197 4.50 -10.48 3.49
N ARG A 198 5.09 -11.38 4.28
CA ARG A 198 6.31 -11.11 5.05
C ARG A 198 7.57 -11.37 4.22
N ALA A 199 8.31 -10.29 3.96
CA ALA A 199 9.66 -10.37 3.41
C ALA A 199 10.65 -10.92 4.45
N PRO A 200 11.77 -11.54 4.04
CA PRO A 200 12.80 -11.99 4.98
C PRO A 200 13.41 -10.84 5.80
N CYS A 201 13.68 -9.71 5.14
CA CYS A 201 14.19 -8.50 5.76
C CYS A 201 13.99 -7.29 4.81
N PHE A 202 14.30 -6.09 5.29
CA PHE A 202 14.16 -4.87 4.49
C PHE A 202 15.15 -4.80 3.32
N GLU A 203 16.34 -5.36 3.48
CA GLU A 203 17.36 -5.38 2.43
C GLU A 203 16.89 -6.19 1.22
N VAL A 204 16.13 -7.25 1.45
CA VAL A 204 15.48 -8.01 0.38
C VAL A 204 14.38 -7.17 -0.30
N VAL A 205 13.63 -6.37 0.47
CA VAL A 205 12.66 -5.41 -0.07
C VAL A 205 13.33 -4.38 -0.98
N ALA A 206 14.43 -3.78 -0.52
CA ALA A 206 15.22 -2.82 -1.28
C ALA A 206 15.68 -3.42 -2.62
N ARG A 207 16.27 -4.61 -2.58
CA ARG A 207 16.72 -5.33 -3.78
C ARG A 207 15.57 -5.68 -4.71
N TRP A 208 14.39 -6.01 -4.19
CA TRP A 208 13.23 -6.24 -5.03
C TRP A 208 12.79 -4.98 -5.78
N ARG A 209 12.94 -3.80 -5.17
CA ARG A 209 12.66 -2.53 -5.84
C ARG A 209 13.65 -2.28 -6.98
N GLU A 210 14.94 -2.49 -6.74
CA GLU A 210 15.97 -2.38 -7.79
C GLU A 210 15.69 -3.32 -8.98
N GLN A 211 15.29 -4.57 -8.71
CA GLN A 211 14.95 -5.53 -9.75
C GLN A 211 13.73 -5.11 -10.58
N GLN A 212 12.73 -4.49 -9.96
CA GLN A 212 11.53 -3.99 -10.67
C GLN A 212 11.91 -2.88 -11.64
N GLU A 213 12.70 -1.91 -11.19
CA GLU A 213 13.17 -0.79 -12.02
C GLU A 213 14.06 -1.26 -13.17
N GLU A 214 14.94 -2.24 -12.93
CA GLU A 214 15.74 -2.85 -14.00
C GLU A 214 14.87 -3.57 -15.03
N THR A 215 13.85 -4.32 -14.59
CA THR A 215 12.91 -4.99 -15.49
C THR A 215 12.13 -3.98 -16.32
N LEU A 216 11.68 -2.88 -15.71
CA LEU A 216 11.00 -1.79 -16.40
C LEU A 216 11.91 -1.16 -17.47
N ARG A 217 13.16 -0.85 -17.10
CA ARG A 217 14.18 -0.30 -18.01
C ARG A 217 14.41 -1.22 -19.21
N GLN A 218 14.54 -2.53 -18.97
CA GLN A 218 14.70 -3.53 -20.03
C GLN A 218 13.48 -3.62 -20.94
N SER A 219 12.26 -3.54 -20.38
CA SER A 219 11.01 -3.60 -21.14
C SER A 219 10.79 -2.38 -22.05
N LEU A 220 11.32 -1.21 -21.65
CA LEU A 220 11.20 0.03 -22.40
C LEU A 220 12.24 0.18 -23.52
N GLY A 221 13.35 -0.58 -23.48
CA GLY A 221 14.39 -0.55 -24.52
C GLY A 221 14.89 0.86 -24.85
N ASP A 222 14.93 1.22 -26.13
CA ASP A 222 15.35 2.56 -26.59
C ASP A 222 14.39 3.70 -26.19
N ALA A 223 13.13 3.40 -25.83
CA ALA A 223 12.16 4.38 -25.32
C ALA A 223 12.49 4.81 -23.88
N ALA A 224 13.37 4.10 -23.18
CA ALA A 224 13.85 4.44 -21.84
C ALA A 224 14.50 5.85 -21.77
N ARG A 225 15.11 6.34 -22.87
CA ARG A 225 15.77 7.65 -22.89
C ARG A 225 14.82 8.84 -22.71
N HIS A 226 13.52 8.65 -22.95
CA HIS A 226 12.50 9.69 -22.84
C HIS A 226 11.50 9.43 -21.70
N ALA A 227 11.64 8.32 -20.97
CA ALA A 227 10.80 8.02 -19.82
C ALA A 227 11.31 8.82 -18.61
N THR A 228 10.63 9.91 -18.29
CA THR A 228 10.82 10.70 -17.05
C THR A 228 10.64 9.89 -15.76
N ALA A 229 10.10 8.67 -15.86
CA ALA A 229 9.81 7.77 -14.75
C ALA A 229 10.97 6.83 -14.35
N LEU A 230 12.04 6.71 -15.15
CA LEU A 230 13.14 5.80 -14.82
C LEU A 230 14.11 6.47 -13.82
N MET A 231 14.13 5.93 -12.60
CA MET A 231 15.11 6.31 -11.59
C MET A 231 16.46 5.66 -11.90
N ASP A 232 17.55 6.41 -11.71
CA ASP A 232 18.88 5.81 -11.66
C ASP A 232 19.08 5.05 -10.34
N THR A 233 20.16 4.28 -10.24
CA THR A 233 20.43 3.46 -9.04
C THR A 233 20.47 4.29 -7.76
N ALA A 234 21.02 5.50 -7.81
CA ALA A 234 21.11 6.38 -6.64
C ALA A 234 19.73 6.90 -6.22
N ALA A 235 18.89 7.26 -7.18
CA ALA A 235 17.51 7.68 -6.96
C ALA A 235 16.65 6.53 -6.41
N ILE A 236 16.87 5.29 -6.84
CA ILE A 236 16.19 4.10 -6.27
C ILE A 236 16.63 3.88 -4.82
N GLN A 237 17.93 3.90 -4.55
CA GLN A 237 18.45 3.73 -3.19
C GLN A 237 17.92 4.81 -2.25
N ARG A 238 17.90 6.06 -2.72
CA ARG A 238 17.28 7.18 -1.99
C ARG A 238 15.78 6.96 -1.78
N PHE A 239 15.04 6.54 -2.81
CA PHE A 239 13.61 6.31 -2.72
C PHE A 239 13.28 5.24 -1.68
N VAL A 240 14.03 4.14 -1.64
CA VAL A 240 13.88 3.06 -0.66
C VAL A 240 14.04 3.57 0.78
N MET A 241 14.91 4.56 1.03
CA MET A 241 15.12 5.12 2.37
C MET A 241 13.85 5.74 2.99
N PHE A 242 12.93 6.29 2.17
CA PHE A 242 11.65 6.82 2.67
C PHE A 242 10.79 5.76 3.36
N TYR A 243 10.96 4.50 2.97
CA TYR A 243 10.13 3.38 3.44
C TYR A 243 10.81 2.54 4.51
N GLU A 244 12.10 2.75 4.75
CA GLU A 244 12.94 1.85 5.55
C GLU A 244 12.46 1.69 6.98
N ARG A 245 12.32 2.80 7.70
CA ARG A 245 11.90 2.82 9.10
C ARG A 245 10.61 2.02 9.29
N LEU A 246 9.55 2.42 8.60
CA LEU A 246 8.24 1.82 8.77
C LEU A 246 8.21 0.37 8.26
N SER A 247 8.93 0.04 7.19
CA SER A 247 9.02 -1.34 6.70
C SER A 247 9.70 -2.26 7.73
N ARG A 248 10.78 -1.80 8.37
CA ARG A 248 11.45 -2.52 9.45
C ARG A 248 10.53 -2.67 10.66
N HIS A 249 9.81 -1.62 11.02
CA HIS A 249 8.82 -1.66 12.11
C HIS A 249 7.71 -2.68 11.83
N ILE A 250 7.12 -2.66 10.63
CA ILE A 250 6.08 -3.62 10.22
C ILE A 250 6.62 -5.05 10.25
N LEU A 251 7.83 -5.28 9.73
CA LEU A 251 8.49 -6.61 9.76
C LEU A 251 8.64 -7.16 11.19
N ALA A 252 8.94 -6.28 12.15
CA ALA A 252 9.16 -6.67 13.54
C ALA A 252 7.86 -6.85 14.34
N GLU A 253 6.87 -5.99 14.14
CA GLU A 253 5.68 -5.92 15.00
C GLU A 253 4.49 -6.72 14.47
N MET A 254 4.16 -6.53 13.19
CA MET A 254 2.91 -6.99 12.60
C MET A 254 2.71 -8.53 12.57
N PRO A 255 3.76 -9.37 12.41
CA PRO A 255 3.57 -10.82 12.38
C PRO A 255 2.87 -11.39 13.63
N ASN A 256 2.92 -10.68 14.76
CA ASN A 256 2.32 -11.12 16.02
C ASN A 256 0.81 -10.86 16.11
N ARG A 257 0.22 -10.15 15.14
CA ARG A 257 -1.19 -9.75 15.17
C ARG A 257 -1.92 -9.81 13.84
N ALA A 258 -1.22 -10.13 12.75
CA ALA A 258 -1.89 -10.40 11.48
C ALA A 258 -2.65 -11.73 11.59
N ASP A 259 -3.85 -11.79 11.02
CA ASP A 259 -4.66 -13.01 11.01
C ASP A 259 -4.00 -14.09 10.15
N VAL A 260 -3.31 -13.67 9.08
CA VAL A 260 -2.54 -14.56 8.19
C VAL A 260 -1.18 -13.95 7.90
N VAL A 261 -0.11 -14.71 8.11
CA VAL A 261 1.25 -14.36 7.70
C VAL A 261 1.72 -15.34 6.64
N ILE A 262 2.07 -14.83 5.46
CA ILE A 262 2.64 -15.60 4.37
C ILE A 262 4.11 -15.22 4.25
N ASP A 263 4.98 -16.16 4.59
CA ASP A 263 6.43 -15.99 4.48
C ASP A 263 6.88 -16.12 3.04
N LEU A 264 7.68 -15.16 2.59
CA LEU A 264 8.21 -15.13 1.23
C LEU A 264 9.73 -15.32 1.27
N ASP A 265 10.25 -16.14 0.37
CA ASP A 265 11.70 -16.25 0.15
C ASP A 265 12.24 -15.04 -0.63
N GLU A 266 13.56 -14.98 -0.83
CA GLU A 266 14.23 -13.93 -1.62
C GLU A 266 13.76 -13.82 -3.07
N ARG A 267 13.10 -14.86 -3.61
CA ARG A 267 12.53 -14.92 -4.96
C ARG A 267 11.03 -14.63 -4.98
N ARG A 268 10.45 -14.19 -3.86
CA ARG A 268 9.01 -13.89 -3.68
C ARG A 268 8.12 -15.14 -3.74
N THR A 269 8.67 -16.32 -3.45
CA THR A 269 7.95 -17.59 -3.39
C THR A 269 7.41 -17.80 -1.97
N PRO A 270 6.11 -18.15 -1.81
CA PRO A 270 5.56 -18.56 -0.52
C PRO A 270 6.27 -19.78 0.06
N LEU A 271 6.78 -19.65 1.28
CA LEU A 271 7.45 -20.71 2.03
C LEU A 271 6.52 -21.34 3.08
N ALA A 272 5.83 -20.50 3.83
CA ALA A 272 4.96 -20.92 4.93
C ALA A 272 3.77 -19.98 5.06
N VAL A 273 2.66 -20.53 5.58
CA VAL A 273 1.46 -19.77 5.94
C VAL A 273 1.17 -20.05 7.40
N ALA A 274 1.18 -19.00 8.21
CA ALA A 274 0.75 -19.04 9.61
C ALA A 274 -0.58 -18.29 9.75
N THR A 275 -1.46 -18.80 10.61
CA THR A 275 -2.75 -18.19 10.94
C THR A 275 -2.85 -18.02 12.45
N THR A 276 -3.33 -16.88 12.91
CA THR A 276 -3.48 -16.58 14.35
C THR A 276 -4.90 -16.89 14.82
#